data_AF-A0A7T4QPB9-F1
#
_entry.id   AF-A0A7T4QPB9-F1
#
_cell.length_a   1.000
_cell.length_b   1.000
_cell.length_c   1.000
_cell.angle_alpha   90.00
_cell.angle_beta   90.00
_cell.angle_gamma   90.00
#
_symmetry.space_group_name_H-M   'P 1'
#
loop_
_entity.id
_entity.type
_entity.pdbx_description
1 polymer ?
#
loop_
_entity_poly.entity_id
_entity_poly.type
_entity_poly.pdbx_seq_one_letter_code
_entity_poly.pdbx_strand_id
1 'polypeptide(L)'
;MIEIVKRESVRKKDGPVVTMSHMDYHIICKVIDLIGQIGMDDEELSFLLGKANNYVFSYIANPNDKNKFKSDQVDLLPYLLNCYFSDLFPNNCPKGNIQLFHSQKINTDEEKGFSHIIYDSKGKGTRIIWTKKINQKGSFRKTNKDLLDLLIKWIDEGILDLPTPSINIWKKLISESQFEFSISDLEKCIKILSTKSILTKQTIDGIIYYWKSHPQTSIIVHYINAYNAFKAKSMAAYMAEDVVFENIHDGNTTMSLKGKDAFLEQAVSVLDLFENRKQTVTSILHRNNISEITIDYEAKLAKDLPNGMKKGQELRLKGRSIFGFSEDGKIMKLVDVSG
;
A
#
# COMPACT_ATOMS: atom_id res chain seq x y z
N MET A 1 18.69 9.76 10.60
CA MET A 1 18.40 10.75 9.54
C MET A 1 19.44 10.67 8.43
N ILE A 2 19.12 11.16 7.24
CA ILE A 2 20.04 11.25 6.10
C ILE A 2 20.67 12.64 6.09
N GLU A 3 21.98 12.72 5.99
CA GLU A 3 22.73 13.98 5.89
C GLU A 3 23.17 14.21 4.45
N ILE A 4 23.11 15.45 3.97
CA ILE A 4 23.55 15.84 2.62
C ILE A 4 24.67 16.86 2.71
N VAL A 5 25.84 16.52 2.17
CA VAL A 5 27.01 17.41 2.11
C VAL A 5 27.34 17.74 0.66
N LYS A 6 27.51 19.03 0.36
CA LYS A 6 27.94 19.53 -0.96
C LYS A 6 29.36 20.06 -0.86
N ARG A 7 30.24 19.66 -1.77
CA ARG A 7 31.65 20.09 -1.83
C ARG A 7 32.03 20.42 -3.27
N GLU A 8 32.89 21.43 -3.45
CA GLU A 8 33.49 21.67 -4.76
C GLU A 8 34.38 20.48 -5.16
N SER A 9 34.33 20.10 -6.44
CA SER A 9 35.12 19.01 -6.99
C SER A 9 36.01 19.49 -8.12
N VAL A 10 37.29 19.13 -8.00
CA VAL A 10 38.32 19.38 -9.03
C VAL A 10 38.49 18.22 -10.00
N ARG A 11 37.69 17.14 -9.88
CA ARG A 11 37.77 15.99 -10.80
C ARG A 11 37.34 16.42 -12.20
N LYS A 12 38.06 15.95 -13.23
CA LYS A 12 37.68 16.14 -14.64
C LYS A 12 36.45 15.28 -14.98
N LYS A 13 35.57 15.81 -15.82
CA LYS A 13 34.35 15.12 -16.27
C LYS A 13 34.72 13.84 -17.05
N ASP A 14 34.33 12.68 -16.53
CA ASP A 14 34.34 11.38 -17.19
C ASP A 14 32.98 11.10 -17.88
N GLY A 15 32.76 9.88 -18.36
CA GLY A 15 31.44 9.48 -18.86
C GLY A 15 30.41 9.44 -17.72
N PRO A 16 29.14 9.83 -17.96
CA PRO A 16 28.13 9.80 -16.91
C PRO A 16 27.87 8.35 -16.47
N VAL A 17 27.86 8.12 -15.16
CA VAL A 17 27.55 6.80 -14.59
C VAL A 17 26.04 6.58 -14.57
N VAL A 18 25.27 7.63 -14.29
CA VAL A 18 23.80 7.60 -14.28
C VAL A 18 23.25 8.79 -15.05
N THR A 19 22.17 8.55 -15.79
CA THR A 19 21.35 9.60 -16.40
C THR A 19 19.91 9.43 -15.93
N MET A 20 19.32 10.46 -15.34
CA MET A 20 17.93 10.43 -14.87
C MET A 20 17.25 11.78 -15.11
N SER A 21 15.92 11.85 -14.98
CA SER A 21 15.23 13.12 -15.18
C SER A 21 15.57 14.10 -14.05
N HIS A 22 15.63 15.40 -14.38
CA HIS A 22 15.81 16.45 -13.37
C HIS A 22 14.69 16.41 -12.30
N MET A 23 13.46 16.08 -12.70
CA MET A 23 12.32 15.99 -11.79
C MET A 23 12.48 14.86 -10.78
N ASP A 24 12.82 13.65 -11.23
CA ASP A 24 13.04 12.51 -10.32
C ASP A 24 14.14 12.83 -9.30
N TYR A 25 15.24 13.42 -9.77
CA TYR A 25 16.36 13.81 -8.91
C TYR A 25 15.95 14.88 -7.88
N HIS A 26 15.15 15.86 -8.32
CA HIS A 26 14.61 16.90 -7.45
C HIS A 26 13.71 16.31 -6.36
N ILE A 27 12.76 15.46 -6.75
CA ILE A 27 11.83 14.79 -5.82
C ILE A 27 12.62 14.03 -4.75
N ILE A 28 13.63 13.23 -5.16
CA ILE A 28 14.47 12.48 -4.20
C ILE A 28 15.13 13.44 -3.21
N CYS A 29 15.80 14.49 -3.69
CA CYS A 29 16.47 15.46 -2.82
C CYS A 29 15.47 16.12 -1.85
N LYS A 30 14.32 16.54 -2.36
CA LYS A 30 13.33 17.27 -1.59
C LYS A 30 12.65 16.39 -0.54
N VAL A 31 12.35 15.14 -0.87
CA VAL A 31 11.80 14.17 0.09
C VAL A 31 12.77 13.99 1.27
N ILE A 32 14.07 13.85 0.99
CA ILE A 32 15.10 13.71 2.04
C ILE A 32 15.13 14.95 2.95
N ASP A 33 15.13 16.14 2.35
CA ASP A 33 15.15 17.39 3.12
C ASP A 33 13.90 17.51 4.00
N LEU A 34 12.72 17.19 3.46
CA LEU A 34 11.45 17.29 4.17
C LEU A 34 11.34 16.26 5.31
N ILE A 35 11.71 14.99 5.10
CA ILE A 35 11.69 14.00 6.19
C ILE A 35 12.61 14.44 7.35
N GLY A 36 13.78 15.01 7.03
CA GLY A 36 14.70 15.53 8.03
C GLY A 36 14.12 16.70 8.82
N GLN A 37 13.36 17.59 8.16
CA GLN A 37 12.71 18.74 8.81
C GLN A 37 11.61 18.32 9.79
N ILE A 38 10.84 17.28 9.46
CA ILE A 38 9.75 16.78 10.31
C ILE A 38 10.21 15.70 11.31
N GLY A 39 11.52 15.39 11.34
CA GLY A 39 12.09 14.39 12.23
C GLY A 39 11.70 12.94 11.89
N MET A 40 11.18 12.70 10.68
CA MET A 40 10.83 11.37 10.19
C MET A 40 12.06 10.71 9.57
N ASP A 41 12.26 9.43 9.86
CA ASP A 41 13.28 8.66 9.14
C ASP A 41 12.73 7.92 7.91
N ASP A 42 13.65 7.44 7.10
CA ASP A 42 13.35 6.74 5.86
C ASP A 42 12.59 5.41 6.06
N GLU A 43 12.87 4.70 7.16
CA GLU A 43 12.15 3.47 7.50
C GLU A 43 10.70 3.80 7.90
N GLU A 44 10.48 4.89 8.63
CA GLU A 44 9.16 5.41 9.00
C GLU A 44 8.35 5.87 7.78
N LEU A 45 8.95 6.62 6.87
CA LEU A 45 8.28 7.00 5.61
C LEU A 45 7.94 5.75 4.79
N SER A 46 8.84 4.78 4.72
CA SER A 46 8.61 3.51 4.02
C SER A 46 7.50 2.70 4.66
N PHE A 47 7.39 2.70 5.98
CA PHE A 47 6.29 2.09 6.71
C PHE A 47 4.94 2.76 6.36
N LEU A 48 4.88 4.10 6.34
CA LEU A 48 3.67 4.85 5.99
C LEU A 48 3.27 4.69 4.51
N LEU A 49 4.24 4.58 3.61
CA LEU A 49 4.01 4.26 2.20
C LEU A 49 3.62 2.79 1.96
N GLY A 50 3.67 1.94 2.99
CA GLY A 50 3.40 0.51 2.85
C GLY A 50 4.51 -0.25 2.10
N LYS A 51 5.74 0.26 2.13
CA LYS A 51 6.87 -0.17 1.30
C LYS A 51 8.10 -0.43 2.14
N ALA A 52 7.97 -1.29 3.14
CA ALA A 52 9.03 -1.56 4.13
C ALA A 52 10.39 -1.99 3.54
N ASN A 53 10.48 -2.40 2.27
CA ASN A 53 11.74 -2.77 1.61
C ASN A 53 12.19 -1.78 0.51
N ASN A 54 11.44 -0.71 0.25
CA ASN A 54 11.72 0.26 -0.80
C ASN A 54 11.93 1.65 -0.20
N TYR A 55 13.06 1.76 0.50
CA TYR A 55 13.50 2.91 1.27
C TYR A 55 13.91 4.08 0.36
N VAL A 56 13.53 5.31 0.70
CA VAL A 56 14.03 6.58 0.12
C VAL A 56 15.55 6.54 -0.02
N PHE A 57 16.26 6.06 1.01
CA PHE A 57 17.71 5.96 0.95
C PHE A 57 18.21 4.91 -0.02
N SER A 58 17.46 3.84 -0.28
CA SER A 58 17.85 2.83 -1.27
C SER A 58 17.85 3.38 -2.70
N TYR A 59 16.97 4.33 -3.02
CA TYR A 59 17.00 5.06 -4.30
C TYR A 59 18.30 5.87 -4.47
N ILE A 60 18.81 6.44 -3.37
CA ILE A 60 20.04 7.24 -3.36
C ILE A 60 21.27 6.32 -3.37
N ALA A 61 21.24 5.25 -2.59
CA ALA A 61 22.37 4.33 -2.39
C ALA A 61 22.82 3.65 -3.70
N ASN A 62 21.93 3.53 -4.68
CA ASN A 62 22.24 2.97 -5.99
C ASN A 62 21.39 3.64 -7.08
N PRO A 63 21.80 4.79 -7.64
CA PRO A 63 20.98 5.48 -8.65
C PRO A 63 20.90 4.74 -10.00
N ASN A 64 21.66 3.66 -10.17
CA ASN A 64 21.51 2.72 -11.29
C ASN A 64 20.33 1.76 -11.12
N ASP A 65 19.80 1.62 -9.91
CA ASP A 65 18.55 0.89 -9.73
C ASP A 65 17.43 1.65 -10.42
N LYS A 66 16.63 0.95 -11.23
CA LYS A 66 15.41 1.51 -11.84
C LYS A 66 14.30 1.77 -10.81
N ASN A 67 14.61 1.66 -9.52
CA ASN A 67 13.72 2.03 -8.45
C ASN A 67 13.49 3.54 -8.59
N LYS A 68 12.24 3.93 -8.83
CA LYS A 68 11.75 5.30 -8.70
C LYS A 68 10.49 5.25 -7.84
N PHE A 69 10.14 6.36 -7.20
CA PHE A 69 8.80 6.45 -6.64
C PHE A 69 7.80 6.23 -7.77
N LYS A 70 6.91 5.25 -7.59
CA LYS A 70 5.79 5.00 -8.50
C LYS A 70 4.72 6.08 -8.30
N SER A 71 3.88 6.31 -9.32
CA SER A 71 2.87 7.39 -9.29
C SER A 71 2.01 7.39 -8.02
N ASP A 72 1.55 6.21 -7.60
CA ASP A 72 0.77 6.01 -6.37
C ASP A 72 1.52 6.45 -5.10
N GLN A 73 2.83 6.25 -5.04
CA GLN A 73 3.65 6.71 -3.92
C GLN A 73 3.85 8.23 -3.98
N VAL A 74 4.12 8.74 -5.18
CA VAL A 74 4.40 10.14 -5.48
C VAL A 74 3.21 11.02 -5.08
N ASP A 75 2.00 10.56 -5.34
CA ASP A 75 0.75 11.26 -5.01
C ASP A 75 0.49 11.37 -3.49
N LEU A 76 1.07 10.46 -2.69
CA LEU A 76 0.94 10.47 -1.23
C LEU A 76 1.99 11.35 -0.53
N LEU A 77 3.15 11.59 -1.17
CA LEU A 77 4.27 12.31 -0.55
C LEU A 77 3.91 13.70 -0.01
N PRO A 78 3.17 14.59 -0.73
CA PRO A 78 2.84 15.90 -0.19
C PRO A 78 2.11 15.81 1.15
N TYR A 79 1.17 14.87 1.23
CA TYR A 79 0.40 14.62 2.45
C TYR A 79 1.28 14.07 3.58
N LEU A 80 2.09 13.05 3.32
CA LEU A 80 2.96 12.42 4.33
C LEU A 80 4.01 13.36 4.90
N LEU A 81 4.52 14.25 4.04
CA LEU A 81 5.59 15.18 4.37
C LEU A 81 5.06 16.54 4.84
N ASN A 82 3.74 16.68 4.94
CA ASN A 82 3.07 17.94 5.29
C ASN A 82 3.58 19.13 4.46
N CYS A 83 3.59 18.98 3.14
CA CYS A 83 4.04 19.99 2.19
C CYS A 83 3.06 20.16 1.02
N TYR A 84 3.20 21.24 0.26
CA TYR A 84 2.40 21.45 -0.93
C TYR A 84 2.94 20.62 -2.09
N PHE A 85 2.07 20.27 -3.05
CA PHE A 85 2.50 19.62 -4.29
C PHE A 85 3.60 20.43 -5.00
N SER A 86 3.50 21.76 -5.02
CA SER A 86 4.52 22.63 -5.62
C SER A 86 5.90 22.55 -4.94
N ASP A 87 5.95 22.10 -3.69
CA ASP A 87 7.23 21.90 -3.00
C ASP A 87 7.98 20.69 -3.55
N LEU A 88 7.26 19.65 -3.99
CA LEU A 88 7.82 18.41 -4.56
C LEU A 88 7.89 18.43 -6.09
N PHE A 89 6.93 19.07 -6.76
CA PHE A 89 6.83 19.18 -8.22
C PHE A 89 6.88 20.66 -8.63
N PRO A 90 8.06 21.30 -8.57
CA PRO A 90 8.15 22.69 -8.93
C PRO A 90 8.03 22.88 -10.45
N ASN A 91 7.19 23.82 -10.87
CA ASN A 91 6.98 24.15 -12.30
C ASN A 91 8.26 24.65 -13.00
N ASN A 92 9.23 25.14 -12.24
CA ASN A 92 10.50 25.66 -12.72
C ASN A 92 11.63 24.61 -12.65
N CYS A 93 11.33 23.32 -12.41
CA CYS A 93 12.33 22.27 -12.49
C CYS A 93 12.97 22.26 -13.89
N PRO A 94 14.31 22.24 -14.02
CA PRO A 94 14.97 22.15 -15.31
C PRO A 94 14.44 20.97 -16.14
N LYS A 95 14.19 21.20 -17.43
CA LYS A 95 13.72 20.13 -18.33
C LYS A 95 14.88 19.19 -18.70
N GLY A 96 14.55 17.97 -19.09
CA GLY A 96 15.51 16.98 -19.55
C GLY A 96 16.16 16.19 -18.42
N ASN A 97 17.38 15.75 -18.66
CA ASN A 97 18.07 14.79 -17.79
C ASN A 97 19.26 15.43 -17.06
N ILE A 98 19.42 15.04 -15.81
CA ILE A 98 20.64 15.25 -15.03
C ILE A 98 21.58 14.05 -15.21
N GLN A 99 22.87 14.35 -15.30
CA GLN A 99 23.93 13.37 -15.41
C GLN A 99 24.74 13.32 -14.11
N LEU A 100 24.91 12.13 -13.56
CA LEU A 100 25.66 11.88 -12.33
C LEU A 100 26.99 11.22 -12.67
N PHE A 101 28.09 11.83 -12.23
CA PHE A 101 29.46 11.42 -12.54
C PHE A 101 30.18 10.91 -11.29
N HIS A 102 31.27 10.16 -11.47
CA HIS A 102 32.13 9.69 -10.37
C HIS A 102 31.35 9.13 -9.15
N SER A 103 30.36 8.29 -9.44
CA SER A 103 29.46 7.73 -8.45
C SER A 103 30.16 6.71 -7.55
N GLN A 104 30.01 6.82 -6.23
CA GLN A 104 30.64 5.94 -5.26
C GLN A 104 29.66 5.60 -4.12
N LYS A 105 29.49 4.31 -3.84
CA LYS A 105 28.81 3.83 -2.62
C LYS A 105 29.70 4.05 -1.40
N ILE A 106 29.08 4.46 -0.29
CA ILE A 106 29.71 4.61 1.02
C ILE A 106 29.16 3.49 1.89
N ASN A 107 30.04 2.68 2.46
CA ASN A 107 29.67 1.61 3.39
C ASN A 107 30.80 1.43 4.39
N THR A 108 30.63 1.99 5.57
CA THR A 108 31.52 1.84 6.72
C THR A 108 30.76 1.14 7.84
N ASP A 109 31.43 0.84 8.96
CA ASP A 109 30.77 0.26 10.14
C ASP A 109 29.78 1.23 10.80
N GLU A 110 29.96 2.54 10.58
CA GLU A 110 29.17 3.60 11.22
C GLU A 110 28.13 4.20 10.28
N GLU A 111 28.38 4.23 8.98
CA GLU A 111 27.56 4.94 8.00
C GLU A 111 27.45 4.18 6.69
N LYS A 112 26.27 4.24 6.09
CA LYS A 112 26.07 3.90 4.69
C LYS A 112 25.72 5.16 3.91
N GLY A 113 25.90 5.13 2.60
CA GLY A 113 25.75 6.33 1.78
C GLY A 113 26.05 6.15 0.31
N PHE A 114 26.01 7.28 -0.37
CA PHE A 114 26.32 7.39 -1.78
C PHE A 114 26.89 8.77 -2.04
N SER A 115 27.70 8.90 -3.08
CA SER A 115 28.17 10.19 -3.55
C SER A 115 28.27 10.20 -5.05
N HIS A 116 28.08 11.37 -5.65
CA HIS A 116 28.34 11.61 -7.07
C HIS A 116 28.80 13.05 -7.28
N ILE A 117 29.13 13.38 -8.52
CA ILE A 117 29.41 14.74 -8.97
C ILE A 117 28.39 15.16 -10.03
N ILE A 118 27.88 16.39 -9.92
CA ILE A 118 27.14 17.07 -10.99
C ILE A 118 28.03 18.20 -11.51
N TYR A 119 28.13 18.32 -12.84
CA TYR A 119 28.83 19.43 -13.49
C TYR A 119 27.82 20.44 -14.01
N ASP A 120 28.08 21.73 -13.78
CA ASP A 120 27.30 22.80 -14.40
C ASP A 120 27.67 23.01 -15.87
N SER A 121 27.00 23.95 -16.54
CA SER A 121 27.25 24.29 -17.94
C SER A 121 28.66 24.86 -18.20
N LYS A 122 29.35 25.34 -17.16
CA LYS A 122 30.73 25.84 -17.22
C LYS A 122 31.75 24.75 -16.92
N GLY A 123 31.30 23.52 -16.65
CA GLY A 123 32.16 22.39 -16.28
C GLY A 123 32.64 22.42 -14.83
N LYS A 124 32.07 23.26 -13.96
CA LYS A 124 32.39 23.26 -12.54
C LYS A 124 31.68 22.09 -11.86
N GLY A 125 32.45 21.22 -11.20
CA GLY A 125 31.93 20.04 -10.51
C GLY A 125 31.51 20.33 -9.07
N THR A 126 30.33 19.87 -8.68
CA THR A 126 29.87 19.82 -7.28
C THR A 126 29.70 18.36 -6.87
N ARG A 127 30.49 17.90 -5.89
CA ARG A 127 30.32 16.60 -5.26
C ARG A 127 29.18 16.67 -4.24
N ILE A 128 28.21 15.78 -4.38
CA ILE A 128 27.11 15.59 -3.46
C ILE A 128 27.32 14.26 -2.75
N ILE A 129 27.20 14.28 -1.44
CA ILE A 129 27.43 13.13 -0.55
C ILE A 129 26.20 12.98 0.33
N TRP A 130 25.58 11.81 0.31
CA TRP A 130 24.49 11.44 1.20
C TRP A 130 24.93 10.33 2.12
N THR A 131 24.75 10.52 3.43
CA THR A 131 25.10 9.53 4.44
C THR A 131 23.93 9.30 5.39
N LYS A 132 23.77 8.06 5.86
CA LYS A 132 22.85 7.67 6.92
C LYS A 132 23.66 6.86 7.92
N LYS A 133 23.65 7.29 9.18
CA LYS A 133 24.23 6.51 10.28
C LYS A 133 23.55 5.16 10.38
N ILE A 134 24.37 4.12 10.56
CA ILE A 134 23.91 2.76 10.81
C ILE A 134 23.53 2.69 12.28
N ASN A 135 22.28 2.28 12.55
CA ASN A 135 21.84 2.05 13.91
C ASN A 135 22.71 0.96 14.54
N GLN A 136 23.34 1.25 15.68
CA GLN A 136 24.15 0.28 16.41
C GLN A 136 23.27 -0.92 16.80
N LYS A 137 23.73 -2.13 16.46
CA LYS A 137 23.07 -3.37 16.88
C LYS A 137 23.17 -3.48 18.40
N GLY A 138 22.04 -3.57 19.10
CA GLY A 138 22.06 -3.96 20.53
C GLY A 138 21.13 -3.20 21.47
N SER A 139 20.53 -2.07 21.07
CA SER A 139 19.50 -1.44 21.91
C SER A 139 18.11 -1.87 21.47
N PHE A 140 17.46 -2.75 22.23
CA PHE A 140 16.02 -2.94 22.08
C PHE A 140 15.34 -1.64 22.51
N ARG A 141 14.74 -0.91 21.55
CA ARG A 141 13.90 0.25 21.86
C ARG A 141 12.85 -0.20 22.88
N LYS A 142 12.49 0.61 23.90
CA LYS A 142 11.40 0.25 24.83
C LYS A 142 10.07 0.21 24.07
N THR A 143 9.10 -0.59 24.49
CA THR A 143 7.76 -0.59 23.86
C THR A 143 6.97 0.56 24.45
N ASN A 144 6.37 1.40 23.59
CA ASN A 144 5.39 2.38 24.01
C ASN A 144 4.10 1.63 24.43
N LYS A 145 3.86 1.54 25.75
CA LYS A 145 2.75 0.75 26.30
C LYS A 145 1.40 1.40 26.03
N ASP A 146 1.30 2.72 26.21
CA ASP A 146 0.06 3.46 25.98
C ASP A 146 -0.42 3.29 24.53
N LEU A 147 0.51 3.32 23.57
CA LEU A 147 0.22 3.06 22.17
C LEU A 147 -0.20 1.60 21.91
N LEU A 148 0.47 0.64 22.53
CA LEU A 148 0.12 -0.77 22.38
C LEU A 148 -1.27 -1.05 22.94
N ASP A 149 -1.59 -0.52 24.12
CA ASP A 149 -2.88 -0.71 24.79
C ASP A 149 -4.01 -0.04 24.02
N LEU A 150 -3.79 1.15 23.45
CA LEU A 150 -4.74 1.81 22.56
C LEU A 150 -5.02 0.98 21.29
N LEU A 151 -3.98 0.43 20.66
CA LEU A 151 -4.16 -0.44 19.50
C LEU A 151 -4.91 -1.73 19.84
N ILE A 152 -4.64 -2.33 21.00
CA ILE A 152 -5.40 -3.50 21.49
C ILE A 152 -6.87 -3.12 21.69
N LYS A 153 -7.14 -2.00 22.35
CA LYS A 153 -8.50 -1.49 22.53
C LYS A 153 -9.22 -1.30 21.19
N TRP A 154 -8.55 -0.72 20.19
CA TRP A 154 -9.13 -0.58 18.85
C TRP A 154 -9.47 -1.91 18.17
N ILE A 155 -8.65 -2.94 18.39
CA ILE A 155 -8.90 -4.30 17.87
C ILE A 155 -10.11 -4.94 18.57
N ASP A 156 -10.27 -4.69 19.87
CA ASP A 156 -11.42 -5.18 20.63
C ASP A 156 -12.72 -4.45 20.26
N GLU A 157 -12.63 -3.16 19.95
CA GLU A 157 -13.73 -2.30 19.48
C GLU A 157 -14.06 -2.48 17.99
N GLY A 158 -13.34 -3.35 17.28
CA GLY A 158 -13.59 -3.66 15.85
C GLY A 158 -13.12 -2.59 14.86
N ILE A 159 -12.36 -1.59 15.30
CA ILE A 159 -11.81 -0.52 14.44
C ILE A 159 -10.89 -1.09 13.36
N LEU A 160 -10.21 -2.19 13.66
CA LEU A 160 -9.32 -2.90 12.74
C LEU A 160 -9.93 -4.19 12.19
N ASP A 161 -11.25 -4.38 12.20
CA ASP A 161 -11.86 -5.60 11.63
C ASP A 161 -11.71 -5.67 10.10
N LEU A 162 -11.54 -4.51 9.45
CA LEU A 162 -11.30 -4.40 8.00
C LEU A 162 -9.84 -4.05 7.69
N PRO A 163 -9.32 -4.47 6.52
CA PRO A 163 -8.00 -4.08 6.05
C PRO A 163 -7.83 -2.56 6.06
N THR A 164 -6.94 -2.10 6.93
CA THR A 164 -6.66 -0.67 7.12
C THR A 164 -5.21 -0.37 6.74
N PRO A 165 -4.95 0.54 5.78
CA PRO A 165 -3.59 0.97 5.44
C PRO A 165 -2.84 1.52 6.66
N SER A 166 -1.53 1.28 6.73
CA SER A 166 -0.65 1.84 7.78
C SER A 166 -0.86 3.34 7.98
N ILE A 167 -0.99 4.08 6.88
CA ILE A 167 -1.23 5.52 6.90
C ILE A 167 -2.55 5.91 7.59
N ASN A 168 -3.62 5.15 7.40
CA ASN A 168 -4.92 5.45 8.02
C ASN A 168 -4.90 5.16 9.53
N ILE A 169 -4.17 4.12 9.94
CA ILE A 169 -3.94 3.82 11.37
C ILE A 169 -3.19 4.99 12.01
N TRP A 170 -2.09 5.43 11.40
CA TRP A 170 -1.32 6.57 11.89
C TRP A 170 -2.17 7.84 11.98
N LYS A 171 -2.94 8.19 10.94
CA LYS A 171 -3.83 9.36 10.93
C LYS A 171 -4.82 9.35 12.09
N LYS A 172 -5.49 8.22 12.30
CA LYS A 172 -6.46 8.11 13.39
C LYS A 172 -5.77 8.22 14.75
N LEU A 173 -4.56 7.67 14.88
CA LEU A 173 -3.81 7.72 16.14
C LEU A 173 -3.41 9.15 16.45
N ILE A 174 -2.82 9.88 15.51
CA ILE A 174 -2.41 11.28 15.75
C ILE A 174 -3.60 12.21 16.04
N SER A 175 -4.82 11.87 15.58
CA SER A 175 -6.03 12.65 15.89
C SER A 175 -6.68 12.32 17.23
N GLU A 176 -6.43 11.13 17.80
CA GLU A 176 -7.14 10.63 18.99
C GLU A 176 -6.24 10.35 20.20
N SER A 177 -4.93 10.18 19.98
CA SER A 177 -3.97 9.92 21.04
C SER A 177 -3.80 11.13 21.94
N GLN A 178 -3.83 10.91 23.25
CA GLN A 178 -3.56 11.94 24.26
C GLN A 178 -2.08 11.92 24.73
N PHE A 179 -1.20 11.23 24.00
CA PHE A 179 0.21 11.05 24.34
C PHE A 179 1.07 11.14 23.08
N GLU A 180 2.34 11.50 23.25
CA GLU A 180 3.31 11.56 22.16
C GLU A 180 3.85 10.16 21.82
N PHE A 181 4.02 9.89 20.54
CA PHE A 181 4.66 8.67 20.03
C PHE A 181 5.31 8.94 18.67
N SER A 182 6.35 8.17 18.34
CA SER A 182 6.98 8.19 17.02
C SER A 182 6.34 7.17 16.06
N ILE A 183 6.53 7.33 14.75
CA ILE A 183 6.07 6.33 13.76
C ILE A 183 6.77 4.99 14.00
N SER A 184 8.04 5.02 14.42
CA SER A 184 8.76 3.83 14.86
C SER A 184 8.11 3.12 16.05
N ASP A 185 7.49 3.85 16.99
CA ASP A 185 6.75 3.23 18.10
C ASP A 185 5.52 2.50 17.57
N LEU A 186 4.81 3.10 16.61
CA LEU A 186 3.68 2.46 15.92
C LEU A 186 4.12 1.21 15.16
N GLU A 187 5.18 1.29 14.36
CA GLU A 187 5.72 0.13 13.64
C GLU A 187 6.06 -1.00 14.60
N LYS A 188 6.71 -0.67 15.73
CA LYS A 188 7.06 -1.64 16.74
C LYS A 188 5.83 -2.28 17.41
N CYS A 189 4.84 -1.50 17.80
CA CYS A 189 3.61 -2.02 18.40
C CYS A 189 2.86 -2.93 17.41
N ILE A 190 2.72 -2.51 16.16
CA ILE A 190 2.13 -3.32 15.09
C ILE A 190 2.93 -4.60 14.86
N LYS A 191 4.27 -4.55 14.89
CA LYS A 191 5.12 -5.73 14.77
C LYS A 191 4.87 -6.72 15.91
N ILE A 192 4.72 -6.23 17.15
CA ILE A 192 4.38 -7.07 18.32
C ILE A 192 3.03 -7.75 18.10
N LEU A 193 2.00 -6.98 17.72
CA LEU A 193 0.65 -7.49 17.48
C LEU A 193 0.62 -8.51 16.33
N SER A 194 1.38 -8.26 15.26
CA SER A 194 1.50 -9.17 14.12
C SER A 194 2.24 -10.46 14.49
N THR A 195 3.32 -10.36 15.28
CA THR A 195 4.10 -11.53 15.74
C THR A 195 3.27 -12.44 16.66
N LYS A 196 2.34 -11.86 17.41
CA LYS A 196 1.40 -12.60 18.27
C LYS A 196 0.15 -13.08 17.52
N SER A 197 0.10 -12.92 16.19
CA SER A 197 -1.07 -13.24 15.37
C SER A 197 -2.35 -12.53 15.81
N ILE A 198 -2.26 -11.36 16.46
CA ILE A 198 -3.41 -10.51 16.82
C ILE A 198 -3.81 -9.64 15.63
N LEU A 199 -2.82 -9.15 14.87
CA LEU A 199 -3.02 -8.46 13.60
C LEU A 199 -2.47 -9.29 12.44
N THR A 200 -3.23 -9.33 11.35
CA THR A 200 -2.74 -9.80 10.06
C THR A 200 -2.12 -8.62 9.31
N LYS A 201 -1.00 -8.88 8.64
CA LYS A 201 -0.30 -7.93 7.78
C LYS A 201 -0.30 -8.48 6.36
N GLN A 202 -0.78 -7.70 5.40
CA GLN A 202 -0.68 -8.06 3.98
C GLN A 202 -0.30 -6.85 3.13
N THR A 203 0.46 -7.08 2.06
CA THR A 203 0.71 -6.07 1.03
C THR A 203 -0.29 -6.27 -0.11
N ILE A 204 -1.08 -5.24 -0.41
CA ILE A 204 -2.07 -5.22 -1.50
C ILE A 204 -1.74 -4.00 -2.37
N ASP A 205 -1.51 -4.23 -3.66
CA ASP A 205 -1.05 -3.23 -4.63
C ASP A 205 0.13 -2.39 -4.14
N GLY A 206 0.96 -2.99 -3.28
CA GLY A 206 2.14 -2.34 -2.76
C GLY A 206 1.92 -1.43 -1.56
N ILE A 207 0.72 -1.40 -0.98
CA ILE A 207 0.40 -0.76 0.29
C ILE A 207 0.30 -1.86 1.36
N ILE A 208 0.80 -1.62 2.57
CA ILE A 208 0.64 -2.54 3.69
C ILE A 208 -0.66 -2.21 4.41
N TYR A 209 -1.50 -3.25 4.55
CA TYR A 209 -2.73 -3.24 5.30
C TYR A 209 -2.60 -4.07 6.57
N TYR A 210 -3.31 -3.64 7.60
CA TYR A 210 -3.46 -4.36 8.86
C TYR A 210 -4.93 -4.52 9.21
N TRP A 211 -5.27 -5.68 9.76
CA TRP A 211 -6.58 -5.95 10.33
C TRP A 211 -6.47 -7.01 11.42
N LYS A 212 -7.49 -7.12 12.26
CA LYS A 212 -7.64 -8.15 13.29
C LYS A 212 -7.52 -9.52 12.64
N SER A 213 -6.61 -10.33 13.16
CA SER A 213 -6.39 -11.66 12.62
C SER A 213 -7.63 -12.52 12.76
N HIS A 214 -8.17 -12.92 11.62
CA HIS A 214 -9.21 -13.91 11.51
C HIS A 214 -9.04 -14.66 10.19
N PRO A 215 -8.98 -16.00 10.18
CA PRO A 215 -8.70 -16.78 8.96
C PRO A 215 -9.66 -16.46 7.81
N GLN A 216 -10.96 -16.28 8.13
CA GLN A 216 -11.99 -16.00 7.14
C GLN A 216 -11.82 -14.62 6.50
N THR A 217 -11.35 -13.61 7.24
CA THR A 217 -11.15 -12.24 6.71
C THR A 217 -10.11 -12.23 5.61
N SER A 218 -8.99 -12.93 5.78
CA SER A 218 -7.95 -13.00 4.74
C SER A 218 -8.46 -13.63 3.44
N ILE A 219 -9.32 -14.65 3.55
CA ILE A 219 -9.94 -15.30 2.39
C ILE A 219 -10.93 -14.35 1.69
N ILE A 220 -11.76 -13.66 2.46
CA ILE A 220 -12.73 -12.68 1.93
C ILE A 220 -12.01 -11.53 1.24
N VAL A 221 -10.96 -10.99 1.86
CA VAL A 221 -10.12 -9.94 1.27
C VAL A 221 -9.47 -10.41 -0.02
N HIS A 222 -8.98 -11.65 -0.08
CA HIS A 222 -8.48 -12.23 -1.32
C HIS A 222 -9.58 -12.30 -2.40
N TYR A 223 -10.76 -12.79 -2.04
CA TYR A 223 -11.90 -12.90 -2.95
C TYR A 223 -12.29 -11.52 -3.53
N ILE A 224 -12.46 -10.50 -2.67
CA ILE A 224 -12.84 -9.14 -3.08
C ILE A 224 -11.78 -8.50 -3.97
N ASN A 225 -10.50 -8.65 -3.63
CA ASN A 225 -9.41 -8.14 -4.46
C ASN A 225 -9.37 -8.83 -5.83
N ALA A 226 -9.59 -10.14 -5.87
CA ALA A 226 -9.67 -10.88 -7.13
C ALA A 226 -10.89 -10.46 -7.97
N TYR A 227 -12.03 -10.22 -7.33
CA TYR A 227 -13.24 -9.72 -7.99
C TYR A 227 -12.99 -8.35 -8.65
N ASN A 228 -12.44 -7.41 -7.88
CA ASN A 228 -12.13 -6.05 -8.31
C ASN A 228 -11.08 -6.02 -9.42
N ALA A 229 -10.14 -6.97 -9.41
CA ALA A 229 -9.10 -7.11 -10.43
C ALA A 229 -9.53 -7.94 -11.66
N PHE A 230 -10.81 -8.32 -11.79
CA PHE A 230 -11.32 -9.16 -12.87
C PHE A 230 -10.62 -10.53 -12.99
N LYS A 231 -10.16 -11.10 -11.87
CA LYS A 231 -9.42 -12.38 -11.82
C LYS A 231 -10.31 -13.53 -11.35
N ALA A 232 -11.20 -14.02 -12.22
CA ALA A 232 -12.16 -15.09 -11.91
C ALA A 232 -11.51 -16.34 -11.27
N LYS A 233 -10.40 -16.84 -11.84
CA LYS A 233 -9.67 -17.98 -11.27
C LYS A 233 -9.15 -17.72 -9.84
N SER A 234 -8.70 -16.50 -9.56
CA SER A 234 -8.24 -16.11 -8.22
C SER A 234 -9.40 -15.99 -7.24
N MET A 235 -10.58 -15.54 -7.68
CA MET A 235 -11.78 -15.51 -6.82
C MET A 235 -12.10 -16.90 -6.26
N ALA A 236 -11.97 -17.94 -7.08
CA ALA A 236 -12.26 -19.32 -6.69
C ALA A 236 -11.11 -20.04 -5.95
N ALA A 237 -9.98 -19.39 -5.67
CA ALA A 237 -8.79 -20.05 -5.14
C ALA A 237 -9.01 -20.76 -3.79
N TYR A 238 -9.92 -20.22 -2.97
CA TYR A 238 -10.26 -20.76 -1.65
C TYR A 238 -11.63 -21.42 -1.60
N MET A 239 -12.30 -21.60 -2.74
CA MET A 239 -13.57 -22.31 -2.81
C MET A 239 -13.34 -23.82 -2.77
N ALA A 240 -14.26 -24.53 -2.10
CA ALA A 240 -14.36 -25.98 -2.20
C ALA A 240 -14.85 -26.40 -3.60
N GLU A 241 -14.55 -27.62 -4.01
CA GLU A 241 -14.93 -28.12 -5.34
C GLU A 241 -16.45 -28.22 -5.49
N ASP A 242 -17.17 -28.48 -4.40
CA ASP A 242 -18.62 -28.58 -4.30
C ASP A 242 -19.31 -27.31 -3.78
N VAL A 243 -18.62 -26.15 -3.86
CA VAL A 243 -19.16 -24.85 -3.42
C VAL A 243 -20.55 -24.56 -4.00
N VAL A 244 -21.44 -24.03 -3.17
CA VAL A 244 -22.76 -23.54 -3.60
C VAL A 244 -22.73 -22.01 -3.67
N PHE A 245 -23.07 -21.47 -4.84
CA PHE A 245 -23.24 -20.04 -5.02
C PHE A 245 -24.73 -19.70 -5.25
N GLU A 246 -25.23 -18.68 -4.57
CA GLU A 246 -26.59 -18.17 -4.74
C GLU A 246 -26.58 -16.65 -4.92
N ASN A 247 -27.37 -16.15 -5.88
CA ASN A 247 -27.70 -14.72 -5.96
C ASN A 247 -29.16 -14.54 -5.57
N ILE A 248 -29.39 -13.66 -4.61
CA ILE A 248 -30.71 -13.28 -4.12
C ILE A 248 -30.92 -11.80 -4.44
N HIS A 249 -31.96 -11.51 -5.21
CA HIS A 249 -32.39 -10.16 -5.54
C HIS A 249 -33.85 -9.97 -5.11
N ASP A 250 -34.14 -8.92 -4.33
CA ASP A 250 -35.48 -8.67 -3.77
C ASP A 250 -36.10 -9.90 -3.09
N GLY A 251 -35.28 -10.66 -2.38
CA GLY A 251 -35.69 -11.89 -1.68
C GLY A 251 -35.89 -13.12 -2.57
N ASN A 252 -35.75 -13.00 -3.89
CA ASN A 252 -35.86 -14.11 -4.83
C ASN A 252 -34.50 -14.63 -5.25
N THR A 253 -34.30 -15.95 -5.21
CA THR A 253 -33.09 -16.58 -5.77
C THR A 253 -33.13 -16.47 -7.29
N THR A 254 -32.30 -15.58 -7.85
CA THR A 254 -32.20 -15.34 -9.29
C THR A 254 -31.17 -16.24 -9.96
N MET A 255 -30.22 -16.79 -9.19
CA MET A 255 -29.21 -17.71 -9.66
C MET A 255 -28.80 -18.68 -8.55
N SER A 256 -28.57 -19.94 -8.92
CA SER A 256 -27.98 -20.95 -8.04
C SER A 256 -27.00 -21.79 -8.87
N LEU A 257 -25.76 -21.88 -8.42
CA LEU A 257 -24.70 -22.66 -9.05
C LEU A 257 -24.17 -23.67 -8.04
N LYS A 258 -23.87 -24.87 -8.53
CA LYS A 258 -23.27 -25.94 -7.73
C LYS A 258 -21.94 -26.34 -8.35
N GLY A 259 -20.92 -26.33 -7.52
CA GLY A 259 -19.57 -26.66 -7.90
C GLY A 259 -18.77 -25.47 -8.41
N LYS A 260 -17.46 -25.57 -8.21
CA LYS A 260 -16.49 -24.52 -8.52
C LYS A 260 -16.37 -24.22 -10.02
N ASP A 261 -16.51 -25.25 -10.86
CA ASP A 261 -16.48 -25.09 -12.32
C ASP A 261 -17.65 -24.24 -12.82
N ALA A 262 -18.88 -24.53 -12.36
CA ALA A 262 -20.06 -23.74 -12.70
C ALA A 262 -19.94 -22.28 -12.23
N PHE A 263 -19.38 -22.06 -11.02
CA PHE A 263 -19.07 -20.72 -10.54
C PHE A 263 -18.06 -20.00 -11.44
N LEU A 264 -16.99 -20.67 -11.85
CA LEU A 264 -15.95 -20.09 -12.70
C LEU A 264 -16.47 -19.73 -14.10
N GLU A 265 -17.25 -20.61 -14.71
CA GLU A 265 -17.89 -20.35 -16.01
C GLU A 265 -18.75 -19.09 -15.94
N GLN A 266 -19.58 -18.97 -14.90
CA GLN A 266 -20.40 -17.78 -14.70
C GLN A 266 -19.54 -16.53 -14.42
N ALA A 267 -18.52 -16.64 -13.57
CA ALA A 267 -17.66 -15.51 -13.25
C ALA A 267 -16.90 -14.97 -14.48
N VAL A 268 -16.53 -15.85 -15.42
CA VAL A 268 -15.88 -15.49 -16.68
C VAL A 268 -16.87 -14.89 -17.67
N SER A 269 -18.09 -15.44 -17.79
CA SER A 269 -19.09 -14.99 -18.76
C SER A 269 -19.53 -13.53 -18.57
N VAL A 270 -19.38 -12.98 -17.36
CA VAL A 270 -19.79 -11.61 -17.02
C VAL A 270 -18.64 -10.60 -16.99
N LEU A 271 -17.39 -11.00 -17.26
CA LEU A 271 -16.25 -10.07 -17.17
C LEU A 271 -16.33 -8.94 -18.19
N ASP A 272 -16.81 -9.23 -19.39
CA ASP A 272 -16.89 -8.27 -20.49
C ASP A 272 -18.10 -7.32 -20.38
N LEU A 273 -18.93 -7.47 -19.35
CA LEU A 273 -20.06 -6.56 -19.08
C LEU A 273 -19.59 -5.22 -18.53
N PHE A 274 -18.41 -5.16 -17.90
CA PHE A 274 -17.97 -4.00 -17.11
C PHE A 274 -16.63 -3.44 -17.60
N GLU A 275 -16.56 -2.11 -17.75
CA GLU A 275 -15.32 -1.37 -18.00
C GLU A 275 -14.49 -1.28 -16.71
N ASN A 276 -15.18 -1.06 -15.59
CA ASN A 276 -14.64 -1.18 -14.25
C ASN A 276 -15.74 -1.66 -13.29
N ARG A 277 -15.33 -2.30 -12.20
CA ARG A 277 -16.22 -2.71 -11.11
C ARG A 277 -15.44 -2.76 -9.81
N LYS A 278 -16.09 -2.44 -8.71
CA LYS A 278 -15.49 -2.41 -7.39
C LYS A 278 -16.51 -2.76 -6.32
N GLN A 279 -16.16 -3.74 -5.49
CA GLN A 279 -16.78 -4.00 -4.20
C GLN A 279 -15.88 -3.40 -3.12
N THR A 280 -16.45 -2.54 -2.27
CA THR A 280 -15.80 -1.99 -1.09
C THR A 280 -16.50 -2.56 0.13
N VAL A 281 -15.77 -3.35 0.94
CA VAL A 281 -16.30 -3.89 2.20
C VAL A 281 -16.41 -2.76 3.21
N THR A 282 -17.61 -2.55 3.74
CA THR A 282 -17.92 -1.51 4.75
C THR A 282 -18.09 -2.08 6.14
N SER A 283 -18.38 -3.37 6.26
CA SER A 283 -18.39 -4.09 7.54
C SER A 283 -18.17 -5.58 7.31
N ILE A 284 -17.67 -6.26 8.34
CA ILE A 284 -17.55 -7.71 8.40
C ILE A 284 -18.06 -8.21 9.75
N LEU A 285 -18.83 -9.29 9.75
CA LEU A 285 -19.33 -9.94 10.95
C LEU A 285 -19.06 -11.43 10.86
N HIS A 286 -18.30 -11.95 11.83
CA HIS A 286 -18.02 -13.37 11.96
C HIS A 286 -18.99 -14.04 12.95
N ARG A 287 -19.54 -15.19 12.56
CA ARG A 287 -20.38 -16.06 13.38
C ARG A 287 -20.02 -17.52 13.08
N ASN A 288 -19.19 -18.12 13.94
CA ASN A 288 -18.69 -19.48 13.75
C ASN A 288 -18.03 -19.68 12.37
N ASN A 289 -18.62 -20.54 11.55
CA ASN A 289 -18.17 -20.83 10.19
C ASN A 289 -18.82 -19.93 9.13
N ILE A 290 -19.51 -18.86 9.52
CA ILE A 290 -20.14 -17.91 8.61
C ILE A 290 -19.50 -16.53 8.79
N SER A 291 -19.21 -15.87 7.69
CA SER A 291 -18.90 -14.44 7.66
C SER A 291 -19.91 -13.71 6.80
N GLU A 292 -20.46 -12.62 7.29
CA GLU A 292 -21.28 -11.71 6.52
C GLU A 292 -20.51 -10.41 6.29
N ILE A 293 -20.42 -9.96 5.05
CA ILE A 293 -19.91 -8.64 4.70
C ILE A 293 -21.02 -7.75 4.16
N THR A 294 -20.96 -6.47 4.50
CA THR A 294 -21.70 -5.43 3.78
C THR A 294 -20.76 -4.78 2.78
N ILE A 295 -21.26 -4.51 1.57
CA ILE A 295 -20.48 -3.90 0.50
C ILE A 295 -21.20 -2.69 -0.09
N ASP A 296 -20.41 -1.68 -0.42
CA ASP A 296 -20.77 -0.68 -1.42
C ASP A 296 -20.21 -1.14 -2.76
N TYR A 297 -21.09 -1.28 -3.75
CA TYR A 297 -20.73 -1.71 -5.11
C TYR A 297 -20.82 -0.54 -6.07
N GLU A 298 -19.79 -0.41 -6.90
CA GLU A 298 -19.70 0.57 -7.98
C GLU A 298 -19.25 -0.13 -9.27
N ALA A 299 -19.88 0.17 -10.39
CA ALA A 299 -19.43 -0.35 -11.69
C ALA A 299 -19.82 0.56 -12.84
N LYS A 300 -19.10 0.42 -13.97
CA LYS A 300 -19.40 1.10 -15.23
C LYS A 300 -19.56 0.07 -16.33
N LEU A 301 -20.66 0.12 -17.08
CA LEU A 301 -20.96 -0.86 -18.13
C LEU A 301 -20.08 -0.68 -19.37
N ALA A 302 -19.55 -1.77 -19.90
CA ALA A 302 -18.75 -1.79 -21.14
C ALA A 302 -19.60 -1.92 -22.41
N LYS A 303 -20.87 -2.36 -22.29
CA LYS A 303 -21.82 -2.56 -23.39
C LYS A 303 -23.26 -2.33 -22.94
N ASP A 304 -24.15 -2.15 -23.91
CA ASP A 304 -25.59 -2.12 -23.67
C ASP A 304 -26.07 -3.49 -23.17
N LEU A 305 -26.97 -3.50 -22.19
CA LEU A 305 -27.55 -4.72 -21.63
C LEU A 305 -29.01 -4.91 -22.09
N PRO A 306 -29.51 -6.16 -22.15
CA PRO A 306 -30.87 -6.46 -22.60
C PRO A 306 -31.99 -5.79 -21.78
N ASN A 307 -31.71 -5.45 -20.53
CA ASN A 307 -32.64 -4.74 -19.64
C ASN A 307 -32.74 -3.22 -19.92
N GLY A 308 -32.09 -2.73 -20.99
CA GLY A 308 -32.14 -1.33 -21.41
C GLY A 308 -31.02 -0.45 -20.86
N MET A 309 -30.17 -0.97 -19.98
CA MET A 309 -29.00 -0.22 -19.48
C MET A 309 -27.98 0.02 -20.58
N LYS A 310 -27.33 1.18 -20.54
CA LYS A 310 -26.45 1.65 -21.62
C LYS A 310 -24.98 1.53 -21.28
N LYS A 311 -24.15 1.32 -22.32
CA LYS A 311 -22.69 1.43 -22.23
C LYS A 311 -22.30 2.77 -21.59
N GLY A 312 -21.37 2.71 -20.64
CA GLY A 312 -20.88 3.87 -19.90
C GLY A 312 -21.74 4.28 -18.71
N GLN A 313 -22.92 3.69 -18.52
CA GLN A 313 -23.75 3.93 -17.35
C GLN A 313 -23.05 3.44 -16.07
N GLU A 314 -23.08 4.28 -15.04
CA GLU A 314 -22.61 3.95 -13.70
C GLU A 314 -23.70 3.26 -12.89
N LEU A 315 -23.31 2.25 -12.13
CA LEU A 315 -24.13 1.49 -11.20
C LEU A 315 -23.59 1.71 -9.79
N ARG A 316 -24.48 1.99 -8.85
CA ARG A 316 -24.16 2.06 -7.43
C ARG A 316 -25.24 1.36 -6.63
N LEU A 317 -24.86 0.40 -5.81
CA LEU A 317 -25.79 -0.33 -4.96
C LEU A 317 -25.12 -0.76 -3.66
N LYS A 318 -25.93 -0.98 -2.64
CA LYS A 318 -25.51 -1.64 -1.41
C LYS A 318 -25.90 -3.10 -1.49
N GLY A 319 -25.02 -3.96 -1.00
CA GLY A 319 -25.25 -5.39 -1.00
C GLY A 319 -24.68 -6.04 0.24
N ARG A 320 -25.01 -7.30 0.43
CA ARG A 320 -24.40 -8.16 1.46
C ARG A 320 -23.96 -9.47 0.82
N SER A 321 -22.81 -9.98 1.25
CA SER A 321 -22.35 -11.30 0.84
C SER A 321 -22.13 -12.16 2.09
N ILE A 322 -22.63 -13.39 2.06
CA ILE A 322 -22.54 -14.35 3.16
C ILE A 322 -21.64 -15.50 2.70
N PHE A 323 -20.51 -15.66 3.38
CA PHE A 323 -19.53 -16.70 3.15
C PHE A 323 -19.70 -17.79 4.22
N GLY A 324 -20.06 -18.99 3.79
CA GLY A 324 -20.05 -20.20 4.60
C GLY A 324 -18.75 -20.97 4.39
N PHE A 325 -18.08 -21.31 5.49
CA PHE A 325 -16.79 -21.99 5.49
C PHE A 325 -16.91 -23.43 6.00
N SER A 326 -16.09 -24.32 5.44
CA SER A 326 -15.80 -25.64 5.99
C SER A 326 -14.82 -25.56 7.17
N GLU A 327 -14.64 -26.68 7.87
CA GLU A 327 -13.68 -26.81 8.97
C GLU A 327 -12.23 -26.60 8.52
N ASP A 328 -11.88 -26.99 7.30
CA ASP A 328 -10.55 -26.74 6.69
C ASP A 328 -10.41 -25.33 6.10
N GLY A 329 -11.42 -24.47 6.30
CA GLY A 329 -11.39 -23.05 5.94
C GLY A 329 -11.63 -22.75 4.45
N LYS A 330 -12.24 -23.67 3.70
CA LYS A 330 -12.67 -23.41 2.31
C LYS A 330 -14.05 -22.77 2.28
N ILE A 331 -14.31 -21.95 1.26
CA ILE A 331 -15.65 -21.40 1.01
C ILE A 331 -16.51 -22.54 0.44
N MET A 332 -17.48 -23.01 1.24
CA MET A 332 -18.49 -24.01 0.85
C MET A 332 -19.77 -23.37 0.34
N LYS A 333 -20.07 -22.15 0.80
CA LYS A 333 -21.25 -21.40 0.36
C LYS A 333 -20.92 -19.93 0.18
N LEU A 334 -21.41 -19.33 -0.89
CA LEU A 334 -21.39 -17.89 -1.10
C LEU A 334 -22.79 -17.44 -1.52
N VAL A 335 -23.41 -16.56 -0.74
CA VAL A 335 -24.71 -15.97 -1.04
C VAL A 335 -24.54 -14.47 -1.21
N ASP A 336 -24.83 -13.96 -2.39
CA ASP A 336 -24.92 -12.52 -2.64
C ASP A 336 -26.37 -12.06 -2.53
N VAL A 337 -26.62 -11.06 -1.70
CA VAL A 337 -27.94 -10.49 -1.45
C VAL A 337 -27.94 -9.03 -1.87
N SER A 338 -28.87 -8.70 -2.75
CA SER A 338 -29.17 -7.35 -3.21
C SER A 338 -30.68 -7.10 -3.14
N GLY A 339 -31.08 -5.85 -2.97
CA GLY A 339 -32.48 -5.43 -2.89
C GLY A 339 -32.53 -3.93 -2.75
#